data_AF-A0A0R1PLQ7-F1
#
_entry.id   AF-A0A0R1PLQ7-F1
#
_cell.length_a   1.000
_cell.length_b   1.000
_cell.length_c   1.000
_cell.angle_alpha   90.00
_cell.angle_beta   90.00
_cell.angle_gamma   90.00
#
_symmetry.space_group_name_H-M   'P 1'
#
loop_
_entity.id
_entity.type
_entity.pdbx_description
1 polymer ?
#
loop_
_entity_poly.entity_id
_entity_poly.type
_entity_poly.pdbx_seq_one_letter_code
_entity_poly.pdbx_strand_id
1 'polypeptide(L)'
;MVENNKRVLDLEKGVNFRELGGYETVDGKTLKFHKVLRSAGLSDLSDNDLSFLSNYGLKYDVDFRSHEEVNDKPDRVPDGAEYVFDPVFEADETEASKVQNDNFIPEIGGDPTNGFHHMKDVYRDIITGDQAKGAYRTFFDKLLTNDQDDDVLLFHCSAGKDRTGMGAVYLLTVLGVPMEEIKKDYLLTNKVNKGFVDNLILDLQNKGYTDKDVLSSVRDLMTVHSDYLATAEDEIAKMSGNINNYIKDELQVTPSEIRDLKKIYLN
;
A
#
# COMPACT_ATOMS: atom_id res chain seq x y z
N MET A 1 14.62 11.25 -22.30
CA MET A 1 14.52 10.14 -21.35
C MET A 1 15.32 10.55 -20.12
N VAL A 2 14.64 10.97 -19.05
CA VAL A 2 15.32 11.17 -17.77
C VAL A 2 15.23 9.83 -17.06
N GLU A 3 16.28 9.00 -17.20
CA GLU A 3 16.53 7.90 -16.26
C GLU A 3 16.79 8.53 -14.90
N ASN A 4 15.73 8.81 -14.15
CA ASN A 4 15.86 9.05 -12.72
C ASN A 4 15.35 7.79 -12.04
N ASN A 5 16.27 6.93 -11.63
CA ASN A 5 16.05 5.78 -10.74
C ASN A 5 15.68 6.26 -9.33
N LYS A 6 14.67 7.13 -9.24
CA LYS A 6 14.13 7.67 -8.00
C LYS A 6 12.95 6.81 -7.59
N ARG A 7 13.03 6.24 -6.39
CA ARG A 7 11.95 5.41 -5.84
C ARG A 7 10.73 6.20 -5.39
N VAL A 8 10.85 7.49 -5.10
CA VAL A 8 9.68 8.35 -4.82
C VAL A 8 9.41 9.15 -6.09
N LEU A 9 8.21 8.96 -6.65
CA LEU A 9 7.78 9.64 -7.87
C LEU A 9 6.96 10.87 -7.48
N ASP A 10 7.27 12.01 -8.11
CA ASP A 10 6.66 13.30 -7.83
C ASP A 10 5.60 13.57 -8.90
N LEU A 11 4.37 13.14 -8.62
CA LEU A 11 3.18 13.39 -9.45
C LEU A 11 2.49 14.67 -8.94
N GLU A 12 1.81 15.40 -9.81
CA GLU A 12 1.17 16.68 -9.47
C GLU A 12 0.12 16.52 -8.36
N LYS A 13 -0.66 15.45 -8.42
CA LYS A 13 -1.70 15.11 -7.44
C LYS A 13 -1.51 13.75 -6.80
N GLY A 14 -0.56 12.96 -7.28
CA GLY A 14 -0.28 11.64 -6.73
C GLY A 14 0.21 11.71 -5.28
N VAL A 15 -0.33 10.86 -4.42
CA VAL A 15 0.08 10.73 -3.03
C VAL A 15 0.76 9.37 -2.82
N ASN A 16 1.89 9.39 -2.10
CA ASN A 16 2.65 8.20 -1.74
C ASN A 16 3.06 7.30 -2.93
N PHE A 17 3.28 7.88 -4.11
CA PHE A 17 3.73 7.15 -5.29
C PHE A 17 5.18 6.70 -5.14
N ARG A 18 5.39 5.39 -5.18
CA ARG A 18 6.72 4.78 -5.09
C ARG A 18 6.94 3.72 -6.16
N GLU A 19 8.13 3.76 -6.75
CA GLU A 19 8.70 2.70 -7.58
C GLU A 19 9.45 1.70 -6.69
N LEU A 20 9.16 0.41 -6.90
CA LEU A 20 9.78 -0.70 -6.15
C LEU A 20 11.05 -1.25 -6.83
N GLY A 21 11.47 -0.70 -7.95
CA GLY A 21 12.75 -0.97 -8.58
C GLY A 21 13.95 -0.60 -7.68
N GLY A 22 15.04 -1.35 -7.85
CA GLY A 22 16.33 -1.05 -7.24
C GLY A 22 16.54 -1.55 -5.81
N TYR A 23 15.59 -2.26 -5.20
CA TYR A 23 15.91 -3.03 -3.98
C TYR A 23 16.87 -4.17 -4.31
N GLU A 24 17.89 -4.35 -3.48
CA GLU A 24 18.84 -5.46 -3.59
C GLU A 24 18.32 -6.66 -2.80
N THR A 25 18.45 -7.85 -3.37
CA THR A 25 18.09 -9.12 -2.73
C THR A 25 19.28 -9.69 -1.95
N VAL A 26 19.02 -10.62 -1.04
CA VAL A 26 20.06 -11.29 -0.25
C VAL A 26 21.11 -12.01 -1.13
N ASP A 27 20.72 -12.45 -2.32
CA ASP A 27 21.60 -13.09 -3.31
C ASP A 27 22.25 -12.11 -4.32
N GLY A 28 22.13 -10.80 -4.09
CA GLY A 28 22.82 -9.76 -4.85
C GLY A 28 22.18 -9.39 -6.19
N LYS A 29 20.93 -9.83 -6.43
CA LYS A 29 20.13 -9.35 -7.56
C LYS A 29 19.45 -8.03 -7.20
N THR A 30 18.96 -7.34 -8.22
CA THR A 30 18.21 -6.09 -8.03
C THR A 30 16.84 -6.18 -8.68
N LEU A 31 15.85 -5.58 -8.02
CA LEU A 31 14.53 -5.41 -8.61
C LEU A 31 14.64 -4.50 -9.85
N LYS A 32 14.04 -4.92 -10.96
CA LYS A 32 13.90 -4.11 -12.17
C LYS A 32 13.08 -2.86 -11.87
N PHE A 33 13.53 -1.72 -12.36
CA PHE A 33 12.72 -0.50 -12.43
C PHE A 33 11.65 -0.64 -13.51
N HIS A 34 10.60 0.21 -13.48
CA HIS A 34 9.53 0.19 -14.46
C HIS A 34 8.81 -1.16 -14.51
N LYS A 35 8.53 -1.75 -13.33
CA LYS A 35 7.74 -2.99 -13.24
C LYS A 35 6.63 -2.94 -12.21
N VAL A 36 6.89 -2.32 -11.06
CA VAL A 36 5.92 -2.28 -9.97
C VAL A 36 5.91 -0.92 -9.27
N LEU A 37 4.75 -0.29 -9.25
CA LEU A 37 4.47 0.91 -8.49
C LEU A 37 3.53 0.62 -7.32
N ARG A 38 3.66 1.39 -6.25
CA ARG A 38 2.67 1.49 -5.18
C ARG A 38 2.25 2.92 -4.96
N SER A 39 1.00 3.17 -4.59
CA SER A 39 0.51 4.54 -4.35
C SER A 39 -0.72 4.58 -3.43
N ALA A 40 -1.22 5.79 -3.15
CA ALA A 40 -2.57 6.06 -2.66
C ALA A 40 -3.60 6.04 -3.82
N GLY A 41 -4.88 6.33 -3.54
CA GLY A 41 -5.95 6.32 -4.55
C GLY A 41 -5.68 7.26 -5.73
N LEU A 42 -6.25 6.94 -6.89
CA LEU A 42 -5.98 7.63 -8.15
C LEU A 42 -7.08 8.62 -8.56
N SER A 43 -8.12 8.79 -7.74
CA SER A 43 -9.28 9.65 -8.03
C SER A 43 -8.91 11.11 -8.33
N ASP A 44 -7.86 11.61 -7.67
CA ASP A 44 -7.48 13.02 -7.71
C ASP A 44 -6.36 13.32 -8.73
N LEU A 45 -5.85 12.30 -9.43
CA LEU A 45 -4.77 12.46 -10.42
C LEU A 45 -5.13 13.49 -11.49
N SER A 46 -4.18 14.30 -11.92
CA SER A 46 -4.37 15.23 -13.05
C SER A 46 -4.25 14.54 -14.41
N ASP A 47 -4.65 15.20 -15.50
CA ASP A 47 -4.46 14.66 -16.86
C ASP A 47 -2.96 14.46 -17.19
N ASN A 48 -2.10 15.28 -16.59
CA ASN A 48 -0.64 15.14 -16.71
C ASN A 48 -0.16 13.90 -15.96
N ASP A 49 -0.71 13.63 -14.78
CA ASP A 49 -0.39 12.42 -14.00
C ASP A 49 -0.81 11.15 -14.76
N LEU A 50 -2.02 11.14 -15.35
CA LEU A 50 -2.49 10.02 -16.18
C LEU A 50 -1.59 9.81 -17.39
N SER A 51 -1.26 10.90 -18.10
CA SER A 51 -0.34 10.86 -19.24
C SER A 51 1.05 10.37 -18.83
N PHE A 52 1.54 10.77 -17.65
CA PHE A 52 2.79 10.29 -17.09
C PHE A 52 2.72 8.78 -16.86
N LEU A 53 1.68 8.27 -16.21
CA LEU A 53 1.52 6.84 -15.91
C LEU A 53 1.36 5.98 -17.18
N SER A 54 0.58 6.43 -18.17
CA SER A 54 0.50 5.75 -19.47
C SER A 54 1.86 5.70 -20.17
N ASN A 55 2.62 6.81 -20.16
CA ASN A 55 3.99 6.83 -20.73
C ASN A 55 5.00 6.03 -19.89
N TYR A 56 4.73 5.84 -18.60
CA TYR A 56 5.53 5.02 -17.71
C TYR A 56 5.34 3.52 -17.95
N GLY A 57 4.31 3.13 -18.74
CA GLY A 57 3.98 1.75 -19.06
C GLY A 57 2.89 1.15 -18.16
N LEU A 58 2.09 1.97 -17.47
CA LEU A 58 1.06 1.45 -16.58
C LEU A 58 0.07 0.56 -17.34
N LYS A 59 0.07 -0.72 -16.98
CA LYS A 59 -0.75 -1.76 -17.59
C LYS A 59 -1.84 -2.29 -16.66
N TYR A 60 -1.56 -2.37 -15.37
CA TYR A 60 -2.50 -2.89 -14.37
C TYR A 60 -2.64 -1.89 -13.23
N ASP A 61 -3.88 -1.63 -12.83
CA ASP A 61 -4.24 -0.83 -11.67
C ASP A 61 -5.01 -1.71 -10.68
N VAL A 62 -4.33 -2.17 -9.62
CA VAL A 62 -4.89 -3.09 -8.62
C VAL A 62 -5.35 -2.30 -7.40
N ASP A 63 -6.66 -2.26 -7.19
CA ASP A 63 -7.31 -1.45 -6.18
C ASP A 63 -7.76 -2.28 -4.98
N PHE A 64 -7.07 -2.13 -3.86
CA PHE A 64 -7.38 -2.81 -2.59
C PHE A 64 -8.47 -2.13 -1.76
N ARG A 65 -9.10 -1.08 -2.28
CA ARG A 65 -10.18 -0.36 -1.60
C ARG A 65 -11.46 -1.16 -1.55
N SER A 66 -12.24 -0.94 -0.50
CA SER A 66 -13.58 -1.48 -0.38
C SER A 66 -14.53 -0.86 -1.41
N HIS A 67 -15.71 -1.48 -1.58
CA HIS A 67 -16.70 -0.98 -2.53
C HIS A 67 -17.19 0.44 -2.20
N GLU A 68 -17.30 0.78 -0.90
CA GLU A 68 -17.67 2.13 -0.45
C GLU A 68 -16.65 3.18 -0.89
N GLU A 69 -15.37 2.90 -0.65
CA GLU A 69 -14.25 3.79 -1.00
C GLU A 69 -14.16 4.04 -2.51
N VAL A 70 -14.33 3.00 -3.32
CA VAL A 70 -14.31 3.11 -4.79
C VAL A 70 -15.52 3.88 -5.32
N ASN A 71 -16.70 3.70 -4.72
CA ASN A 71 -17.91 4.42 -5.14
C ASN A 71 -17.85 5.92 -4.79
N ASP A 72 -17.28 6.28 -3.64
CA ASP A 72 -17.10 7.68 -3.24
C ASP A 72 -16.05 8.40 -4.11
N LYS A 73 -14.93 7.72 -4.35
CA LYS A 73 -13.78 8.27 -5.09
C LYS A 73 -13.29 7.28 -6.16
N PRO A 74 -13.99 7.13 -7.29
CA PRO A 74 -13.57 6.20 -8.34
C PRO A 74 -12.24 6.62 -8.95
N ASP A 75 -11.39 5.64 -9.28
CA ASP A 75 -10.09 5.94 -9.87
C ASP A 75 -10.20 6.54 -11.26
N ARG A 76 -9.27 7.46 -11.52
CA ARG A 76 -8.96 7.88 -12.87
C ARG A 76 -7.92 6.93 -13.43
N VAL A 77 -8.39 5.90 -14.12
CA VAL A 77 -7.51 4.85 -14.69
C VAL A 77 -6.84 5.39 -15.97
N PRO A 78 -5.50 5.33 -16.10
CA PRO A 78 -4.81 5.75 -17.30
C PRO A 78 -5.20 4.95 -18.55
N ASP A 79 -5.15 5.59 -19.72
CA ASP A 79 -5.50 4.95 -20.99
C ASP A 79 -4.64 3.70 -21.24
N GLY A 80 -5.30 2.58 -21.56
CA GLY A 80 -4.64 1.30 -21.86
C GLY A 80 -4.39 0.39 -20.65
N ALA A 81 -4.57 0.91 -19.43
CA ALA A 81 -4.47 0.14 -18.20
C ALA A 81 -5.76 -0.66 -17.94
N GLU A 82 -5.59 -1.87 -17.40
CA GLU A 82 -6.66 -2.71 -16.89
C GLU A 82 -6.88 -2.39 -15.40
N TYR A 83 -8.09 -1.98 -15.05
CA TYR A 83 -8.53 -1.81 -13.67
C TYR A 83 -8.93 -3.15 -13.05
N VAL A 84 -8.37 -3.45 -11.89
CA VAL A 84 -8.59 -4.69 -11.14
C VAL A 84 -9.09 -4.33 -9.74
N PHE A 85 -10.40 -4.43 -9.55
CA PHE A 85 -11.02 -4.28 -8.24
C PHE A 85 -10.76 -5.52 -7.37
N ASP A 86 -10.01 -5.35 -6.28
CA ASP A 86 -9.50 -6.45 -5.46
C ASP A 86 -9.54 -6.11 -3.96
N PRO A 87 -10.74 -5.91 -3.37
CA PRO A 87 -10.89 -5.34 -2.04
C PRO A 87 -10.27 -6.23 -0.95
N VAL A 88 -9.35 -5.69 -0.17
CA VAL A 88 -8.77 -6.38 1.01
C VAL A 88 -9.79 -6.49 2.15
N PHE A 89 -10.75 -5.56 2.21
CA PHE A 89 -11.84 -5.52 3.17
C PHE A 89 -13.17 -5.19 2.48
N GLU A 90 -14.29 -5.74 2.98
CA GLU A 90 -15.63 -5.39 2.49
C GLU A 90 -15.99 -3.91 2.73
N ALA A 91 -15.46 -3.33 3.81
CA ALA A 91 -15.67 -1.93 4.23
C ALA A 91 -14.34 -1.23 4.53
N ASP A 92 -14.35 0.10 4.70
CA ASP A 92 -13.15 0.84 5.11
C ASP A 92 -12.82 0.63 6.60
N GLU A 93 -12.23 -0.53 6.91
CA GLU A 93 -11.73 -0.84 8.24
C GLU A 93 -10.53 0.03 8.64
N THR A 94 -9.81 0.62 7.67
CA THR A 94 -8.64 1.47 7.97
C THR A 94 -9.01 2.88 8.42
N GLU A 95 -10.28 3.27 8.23
CA GLU A 95 -10.81 4.63 8.44
C GLU A 95 -10.08 5.73 7.64
N ALA A 96 -9.15 5.35 6.75
CA ALA A 96 -8.30 6.29 6.04
C ALA A 96 -9.11 7.15 5.07
N SER A 97 -10.07 6.56 4.36
CA SER A 97 -10.92 7.32 3.44
C SER A 97 -11.82 8.30 4.18
N LYS A 98 -12.35 7.89 5.34
CA LYS A 98 -13.20 8.73 6.19
C LYS A 98 -12.42 9.92 6.75
N VAL A 99 -11.19 9.69 7.22
CA VAL A 99 -10.31 10.76 7.70
C VAL A 99 -9.90 11.72 6.58
N GLN A 100 -9.76 11.24 5.34
CA GLN A 100 -9.45 12.05 4.16
C GLN A 100 -10.67 12.77 3.56
N ASN A 101 -11.86 12.63 4.14
CA ASN A 101 -13.07 13.33 3.69
C ASN A 101 -13.12 14.75 4.26
N ASP A 102 -13.49 15.74 3.44
CA ASP A 102 -13.57 17.15 3.86
C ASP A 102 -14.56 17.39 5.02
N ASN A 103 -15.59 16.53 5.13
CA ASN A 103 -16.61 16.57 6.17
C ASN A 103 -16.29 15.65 7.36
N PHE A 104 -15.04 15.15 7.47
CA PHE A 104 -14.63 14.34 8.60
C PHE A 104 -14.82 15.08 9.93
N ILE A 105 -15.53 14.43 10.85
CA ILE A 105 -15.75 14.88 12.22
C ILE A 105 -15.12 13.81 13.12
N PRO A 106 -13.99 14.11 13.79
CA PRO A 106 -13.44 13.22 14.81
C PRO A 106 -14.44 13.00 15.94
N GLU A 107 -14.68 11.74 16.33
CA GLU A 107 -15.50 11.44 17.50
C GLU A 107 -14.79 11.92 18.78
N ILE A 108 -15.43 12.84 19.51
CA ILE A 108 -14.85 13.61 20.64
C ILE A 108 -14.68 12.75 21.92
N GLY A 109 -14.95 11.44 21.87
CA GLY A 109 -14.95 10.53 23.02
C GLY A 109 -13.58 10.03 23.52
N GLY A 110 -12.51 10.28 22.76
CA GLY A 110 -11.10 10.29 23.17
C GLY A 110 -10.59 9.16 24.09
N ASP A 111 -10.31 7.98 23.53
CA ASP A 111 -9.16 7.20 24.01
C ASP A 111 -7.97 7.59 23.11
N PRO A 112 -6.88 8.21 23.64
CA PRO A 112 -5.70 8.58 22.86
C PRO A 112 -5.06 7.39 22.13
N THR A 113 -5.34 6.16 22.58
CA THR A 113 -4.87 4.93 21.96
C THR A 113 -5.87 4.32 20.99
N ASN A 114 -7.04 4.94 20.74
CA ASN A 114 -8.06 4.36 19.88
C ASN A 114 -7.53 4.14 18.45
N GLY A 115 -7.00 5.18 17.80
CA GLY A 115 -6.44 5.04 16.44
C GLY A 115 -5.28 4.06 16.38
N PHE A 116 -4.36 4.11 17.36
CA PHE A 116 -3.22 3.21 17.42
C PHE A 116 -3.63 1.74 17.65
N HIS A 117 -4.51 1.46 18.63
CA HIS A 117 -5.00 0.11 18.91
C HIS A 117 -5.89 -0.41 17.79
N HIS A 118 -6.76 0.43 17.24
CA HIS A 118 -7.56 0.14 16.06
C HIS A 118 -6.68 -0.30 14.90
N MET A 119 -5.62 0.45 14.59
CA MET A 119 -4.70 0.05 13.53
C MET A 119 -3.98 -1.27 13.83
N LYS A 120 -3.70 -1.60 15.10
CA LYS A 120 -3.18 -2.94 15.43
C LYS A 120 -4.21 -4.03 15.15
N ASP A 121 -5.48 -3.80 15.47
CA ASP A 121 -6.56 -4.76 15.16
C ASP A 121 -6.74 -4.91 13.65
N VAL A 122 -6.78 -3.82 12.89
CA VAL A 122 -6.78 -3.82 11.42
C VAL A 122 -5.63 -4.66 10.87
N TYR A 123 -4.41 -4.52 11.40
CA TYR A 123 -3.28 -5.35 10.94
C TYR A 123 -3.46 -6.84 11.28
N ARG A 124 -4.13 -7.20 12.38
CA ARG A 124 -4.50 -8.60 12.65
C ARG A 124 -5.53 -9.09 11.64
N ASP A 125 -6.49 -8.24 11.28
CA ASP A 125 -7.56 -8.58 10.35
C ASP A 125 -7.03 -8.75 8.91
N ILE A 126 -6.04 -7.93 8.49
CA ILE A 126 -5.30 -8.14 7.22
C ILE A 126 -4.67 -9.54 7.18
N ILE A 127 -4.11 -10.02 8.29
CA ILE A 127 -3.44 -11.33 8.33
C ILE A 127 -4.42 -12.49 8.42
N THR A 128 -5.48 -12.34 9.20
CA THR A 128 -6.38 -13.45 9.55
C THR A 128 -7.58 -13.59 8.61
N GLY A 129 -8.02 -12.49 7.99
CA GLY A 129 -9.21 -12.43 7.14
C GLY A 129 -9.05 -13.17 5.80
N ASP A 130 -10.01 -14.04 5.48
CA ASP A 130 -9.99 -14.82 4.24
C ASP A 130 -10.10 -13.94 2.98
N GLN A 131 -10.82 -12.81 3.08
CA GLN A 131 -10.89 -11.84 2.00
C GLN A 131 -9.54 -11.18 1.72
N ALA A 132 -8.84 -10.74 2.75
CA ALA A 132 -7.51 -10.16 2.61
C ALA A 132 -6.54 -11.17 1.95
N LYS A 133 -6.57 -12.43 2.39
CA LYS A 133 -5.77 -13.51 1.78
C LYS A 133 -6.13 -13.71 0.31
N GLY A 134 -7.44 -13.71 -0.02
CA GLY A 134 -7.94 -13.80 -1.39
C GLY A 134 -7.46 -12.64 -2.27
N ALA A 135 -7.52 -11.41 -1.77
CA ALA A 135 -7.03 -10.23 -2.47
C ALA A 135 -5.52 -10.35 -2.76
N TYR A 136 -4.69 -10.66 -1.76
CA TYR A 136 -3.27 -10.81 -2.03
C TYR A 136 -2.94 -11.98 -2.96
N ARG A 137 -3.73 -13.05 -3.01
CA ARG A 137 -3.60 -14.11 -4.03
C ARG A 137 -3.90 -13.56 -5.44
N THR A 138 -4.99 -12.82 -5.62
CA THR A 138 -5.31 -12.15 -6.90
C THR A 138 -4.20 -11.18 -7.32
N PHE A 139 -3.66 -10.41 -6.37
CA PHE A 139 -2.50 -9.54 -6.60
C PHE A 139 -1.29 -10.33 -7.12
N PHE A 140 -0.97 -11.48 -6.52
CA PHE A 140 0.10 -12.35 -7.02
C PHE A 140 -0.20 -12.94 -8.40
N ASP A 141 -1.46 -13.27 -8.70
CA ASP A 141 -1.86 -13.70 -10.05
C ASP A 141 -1.60 -12.59 -11.07
N LYS A 142 -1.94 -11.35 -10.75
CA LYS A 142 -1.67 -10.21 -11.64
C LYS A 142 -0.19 -9.91 -11.81
N LEU A 143 0.61 -10.02 -10.75
CA LEU A 143 2.06 -9.93 -10.84
C LEU A 143 2.64 -11.01 -11.78
N LEU A 144 2.13 -12.25 -11.72
CA LEU A 144 2.58 -13.33 -12.60
C LEU A 144 2.22 -13.08 -14.08
N THR A 145 1.12 -12.38 -14.36
CA THR A 145 0.73 -12.00 -15.73
C THR A 145 1.45 -10.76 -16.26
N ASN A 146 2.18 -10.02 -15.42
CA ASN A 146 2.93 -8.83 -15.82
C ASN A 146 4.34 -9.20 -16.33
N ASP A 147 4.41 -10.09 -17.33
CA ASP A 147 5.64 -10.71 -17.83
C ASP A 147 6.28 -9.98 -19.02
N GLN A 148 5.64 -8.94 -19.56
CA GLN A 148 6.20 -8.09 -20.62
C GLN A 148 7.16 -7.04 -20.02
N ASP A 149 8.28 -6.77 -20.69
CA ASP A 149 9.33 -5.88 -20.14
C ASP A 149 8.84 -4.44 -19.90
N ASP A 150 7.95 -3.93 -20.75
CA ASP A 150 7.45 -2.54 -20.70
C ASP A 150 6.14 -2.37 -19.89
N ASP A 151 5.58 -3.46 -19.36
CA ASP A 151 4.33 -3.41 -18.58
C ASP A 151 4.61 -3.16 -17.09
N VAL A 152 3.91 -2.17 -16.54
CA VAL A 152 3.97 -1.78 -15.12
C VAL A 152 2.67 -2.14 -14.42
N LEU A 153 2.78 -2.76 -13.26
CA LEU A 153 1.65 -2.97 -12.36
C LEU A 153 1.71 -1.93 -11.23
N LEU A 154 0.63 -1.21 -11.03
CA LEU A 154 0.42 -0.38 -9.84
C LEU A 154 -0.58 -1.07 -8.93
N PHE A 155 -0.30 -1.02 -7.63
CA PHE A 155 -1.27 -1.44 -6.61
C PHE A 155 -1.40 -0.37 -5.53
N HIS A 156 -2.62 -0.16 -5.05
CA HIS A 156 -2.91 0.94 -4.14
C HIS A 156 -4.08 0.61 -3.19
N CYS A 157 -4.31 1.53 -2.26
CA CYS A 157 -5.53 1.61 -1.46
C CYS A 157 -5.86 3.09 -1.28
N SER A 158 -6.63 3.50 -0.27
CA SER A 158 -6.98 4.92 -0.09
C SER A 158 -5.77 5.83 0.17
N ALA A 159 -4.90 5.46 1.10
CA ALA A 159 -3.72 6.27 1.47
C ALA A 159 -2.37 5.60 1.09
N GLY A 160 -2.43 4.41 0.49
CA GLY A 160 -1.24 3.70 0.01
C GLY A 160 -0.31 3.20 1.12
N LYS A 161 -0.83 3.04 2.35
CA LYS A 161 -0.06 2.82 3.57
C LYS A 161 -0.17 1.40 4.12
N ASP A 162 -1.36 0.96 4.53
CA ASP A 162 -1.52 -0.28 5.31
C ASP A 162 -1.73 -1.51 4.41
N ARG A 163 -2.87 -1.58 3.70
CA ARG A 163 -3.18 -2.64 2.72
C ARG A 163 -2.10 -2.72 1.63
N THR A 164 -1.78 -1.58 1.00
CA THR A 164 -0.65 -1.46 0.07
C THR A 164 0.70 -1.72 0.75
N GLY A 165 0.85 -1.39 2.03
CA GLY A 165 2.05 -1.70 2.81
C GLY A 165 2.32 -3.18 2.86
N MET A 166 1.31 -3.95 3.24
CA MET A 166 1.40 -5.40 3.35
C MET A 166 1.59 -6.05 1.98
N GLY A 167 0.93 -5.57 0.92
CA GLY A 167 1.19 -6.02 -0.45
C GLY A 167 2.67 -5.89 -0.85
N ALA A 168 3.30 -4.74 -0.54
CA ALA A 168 4.73 -4.54 -0.78
C ALA A 168 5.60 -5.45 0.11
N VAL A 169 5.25 -5.61 1.39
CA VAL A 169 5.96 -6.52 2.31
C VAL A 169 5.98 -7.95 1.76
N TYR A 170 4.85 -8.46 1.28
CA TYR A 170 4.78 -9.81 0.69
C TYR A 170 5.60 -9.92 -0.60
N LEU A 171 5.44 -8.97 -1.53
CA LEU A 171 6.17 -8.98 -2.80
C LEU A 171 7.69 -8.93 -2.58
N LEU A 172 8.17 -7.98 -1.78
CA LEU A 172 9.60 -7.83 -1.53
C LEU A 172 10.17 -9.06 -0.79
N THR A 173 9.37 -9.69 0.07
CA THR A 173 9.75 -10.95 0.76
C THR A 173 9.96 -12.09 -0.25
N VAL A 174 9.02 -12.33 -1.17
CA VAL A 174 9.17 -13.44 -2.15
C VAL A 174 10.30 -13.18 -3.14
N LEU A 175 10.58 -11.92 -3.46
CA LEU A 175 11.71 -11.53 -4.30
C LEU A 175 13.05 -11.67 -3.56
N GLY A 176 13.04 -11.79 -2.23
CA GLY A 176 14.23 -12.06 -1.42
C GLY A 176 14.95 -10.80 -0.96
N VAL A 177 14.24 -9.68 -0.85
CA VAL A 177 14.78 -8.43 -0.29
C VAL A 177 14.97 -8.61 1.24
N PRO A 178 16.07 -8.13 1.84
CA PRO A 178 16.27 -8.21 3.29
C PRO A 178 15.14 -7.53 4.06
N MET A 179 14.66 -8.18 5.13
CA MET A 179 13.55 -7.65 5.94
C MET A 179 13.81 -6.23 6.47
N GLU A 180 15.05 -5.89 6.79
CA GLU A 180 15.42 -4.53 7.21
C GLU A 180 15.16 -3.48 6.12
N GLU A 181 15.37 -3.81 4.85
CA GLU A 181 15.05 -2.91 3.73
C GLU A 181 13.54 -2.81 3.48
N ILE A 182 12.82 -3.92 3.69
CA ILE A 182 11.34 -3.94 3.62
C ILE A 182 10.75 -3.04 4.71
N LYS A 183 11.24 -3.13 5.94
CA LYS A 183 10.83 -2.26 7.06
C LYS A 183 11.12 -0.78 6.79
N LYS A 184 12.27 -0.48 6.16
CA LYS A 184 12.60 0.89 5.73
C LYS A 184 11.65 1.41 4.65
N ASP A 185 11.28 0.60 3.65
CA ASP A 185 10.25 1.01 2.68
C ASP A 185 8.91 1.29 3.35
N TYR A 186 8.48 0.37 4.21
CA TYR A 186 7.22 0.50 4.92
C TYR A 186 7.14 1.82 5.69
N LEU A 187 8.16 2.13 6.50
CA LEU A 187 8.25 3.36 7.29
C LEU A 187 8.52 4.62 6.46
N LEU A 188 8.99 4.51 5.21
CA LEU A 188 9.17 5.65 4.30
C LEU A 188 7.86 6.40 4.06
N THR A 189 6.72 5.71 4.14
CA THR A 189 5.37 6.28 4.09
C THR A 189 5.23 7.52 5.00
N ASN A 190 5.75 7.47 6.23
CA ASN A 190 5.65 8.60 7.18
C ASN A 190 6.41 9.83 6.71
N LYS A 191 7.53 9.63 6.00
CA LYS A 191 8.32 10.73 5.46
C LYS A 191 7.64 11.34 4.24
N VAL A 192 7.12 10.50 3.34
CA VAL A 192 6.47 10.93 2.09
C VAL A 192 5.14 11.62 2.38
N ASN A 193 4.34 11.09 3.32
CA ASN A 193 3.03 11.64 3.66
C ASN A 193 3.09 12.75 4.73
N LYS A 194 4.26 13.10 5.26
CA LYS A 194 4.38 14.05 6.38
C LYS A 194 3.62 15.36 6.15
N GLY A 195 3.80 15.96 4.97
CA GLY A 195 3.15 17.23 4.63
C GLY A 195 1.63 17.10 4.58
N PHE A 196 1.12 16.00 4.03
CA PHE A 196 -0.31 15.70 3.98
C PHE A 196 -0.91 15.55 5.39
N VAL A 197 -0.28 14.74 6.23
CA VAL A 197 -0.75 14.50 7.61
C VAL A 197 -0.67 15.76 8.46
N ASP A 198 0.40 16.55 8.34
CA ASP A 198 0.53 17.80 9.09
C ASP A 198 -0.57 18.81 8.69
N ASN A 199 -0.86 18.95 7.39
CA ASN A 199 -1.93 19.83 6.91
C ASN A 199 -3.31 19.37 7.39
N LEU A 200 -3.59 18.06 7.34
CA LEU A 200 -4.83 17.50 7.88
C LEU A 200 -5.03 17.86 9.37
N ILE A 201 -3.97 17.70 10.18
CA ILE A 201 -4.04 18.03 11.60
C ILE A 201 -4.23 19.54 11.82
N LEU A 202 -3.57 20.38 11.04
CA LEU A 202 -3.77 21.84 11.08
C LEU A 202 -5.20 22.23 10.70
N ASP A 203 -5.80 21.60 9.70
CA ASP A 203 -7.17 21.86 9.27
C ASP A 203 -8.19 21.47 10.35
N LEU A 204 -7.98 20.34 11.03
CA LEU A 204 -8.78 19.96 12.20
C LEU A 204 -8.67 21.00 13.32
N GLN A 205 -7.46 21.48 13.60
CA GLN A 205 -7.27 22.55 14.59
C GLN A 205 -7.99 23.84 14.19
N ASN A 206 -7.94 24.22 12.92
CA ASN A 206 -8.65 25.39 12.39
C ASN A 206 -10.18 25.24 12.44
N LYS A 207 -10.69 24.01 12.34
CA LYS A 207 -12.12 23.67 12.55
C LYS A 207 -12.52 23.64 14.04
N GLY A 208 -11.58 23.85 14.96
CA GLY A 208 -11.83 23.94 16.41
C GLY A 208 -11.56 22.64 17.20
N TYR A 209 -11.02 21.60 16.57
CA TYR A 209 -10.63 20.37 17.26
C TYR A 209 -9.26 20.58 17.93
N THR A 210 -9.26 20.86 19.24
CA THR A 210 -8.04 21.16 20.01
C THR A 210 -7.64 20.08 21.01
N ASP A 211 -8.45 19.03 21.16
CA ASP A 211 -8.11 17.89 22.03
C ASP A 211 -6.89 17.15 21.47
N LYS A 212 -5.83 17.05 22.27
CA LYS A 212 -4.57 16.45 21.85
C LYS A 212 -4.69 14.95 21.61
N ASP A 213 -5.54 14.27 22.35
CA ASP A 213 -5.71 12.83 22.28
C ASP A 213 -6.45 12.46 20.99
N VAL A 214 -7.46 13.24 20.63
CA VAL A 214 -8.17 13.14 19.33
C VAL A 214 -7.21 13.37 18.15
N LEU A 215 -6.41 14.44 18.20
CA LEU A 215 -5.45 14.74 17.12
C LEU A 215 -4.33 13.69 17.03
N SER A 216 -3.92 13.09 18.15
CA SER A 216 -2.97 11.98 18.16
C SER A 216 -3.59 10.75 17.50
N SER A 217 -4.80 10.37 17.89
CA SER A 217 -5.53 9.24 17.31
C SER A 217 -5.71 9.39 15.80
N VAL A 218 -6.07 10.58 15.30
CA VAL A 218 -6.17 10.84 13.86
C VAL A 218 -4.81 10.71 13.17
N ARG A 219 -3.73 11.22 13.80
CA ARG A 219 -2.38 11.05 13.27
C ARG A 219 -1.98 9.57 13.21
N ASP A 220 -2.34 8.78 14.21
CA ASP A 220 -2.05 7.34 14.27
C ASP A 220 -2.80 6.56 13.19
N LEU A 221 -4.03 6.98 12.84
CA LEU A 221 -4.77 6.45 11.70
C LEU A 221 -4.11 6.83 10.36
N MET A 222 -3.44 7.98 10.26
CA MET A 222 -2.91 8.50 8.97
C MET A 222 -1.41 8.28 8.75
N THR A 223 -0.73 7.71 9.74
CA THR A 223 0.68 7.32 9.67
C THR A 223 0.81 5.81 9.83
N VAL A 224 2.02 5.28 9.65
CA VAL A 224 2.34 3.90 9.95
C VAL A 224 3.27 3.82 11.16
N HIS A 225 3.11 2.78 11.99
CA HIS A 225 4.03 2.51 13.09
C HIS A 225 4.76 1.18 12.89
N SER A 226 5.98 1.06 13.43
CA SER A 226 6.70 -0.22 13.47
C SER A 226 5.88 -1.29 14.17
N ASP A 227 5.09 -0.89 15.17
CA ASP A 227 4.27 -1.80 15.97
C ASP A 227 3.07 -2.36 15.21
N TYR A 228 2.59 -1.67 14.16
CA TYR A 228 1.55 -2.20 13.28
C TYR A 228 2.12 -3.36 12.46
N LEU A 229 3.28 -3.14 11.83
CA LEU A 229 3.98 -4.18 11.10
C LEU A 229 4.40 -5.34 12.02
N ALA A 230 4.90 -5.05 13.22
CA ALA A 230 5.23 -6.07 14.21
C ALA A 230 3.99 -6.89 14.63
N THR A 231 2.81 -6.25 14.72
CA THR A 231 1.55 -6.98 14.99
C THR A 231 1.23 -7.96 13.86
N ALA A 232 1.39 -7.56 12.60
CA ALA A 232 1.24 -8.47 11.47
C ALA A 232 2.30 -9.59 11.49
N GLU A 233 3.57 -9.28 11.78
CA GLU A 233 4.64 -10.27 11.93
C GLU A 233 4.33 -11.31 13.02
N ASP A 234 3.81 -10.86 14.16
CA ASP A 234 3.42 -11.72 15.28
C ASP A 234 2.24 -12.63 14.92
N GLU A 235 1.20 -12.11 14.26
CA GLU A 235 0.07 -12.95 13.81
C GLU A 235 0.50 -13.96 12.73
N ILE A 236 1.33 -13.54 11.77
CA ILE A 236 1.93 -14.42 10.77
C ILE A 236 2.74 -15.54 11.45
N ALA A 237 3.54 -15.21 12.45
CA ALA A 237 4.35 -16.18 13.18
C ALA A 237 3.47 -17.19 13.95
N LYS A 238 2.35 -16.75 14.53
CA LYS A 238 1.39 -17.66 15.20
C LYS A 238 0.71 -18.60 14.22
N MET A 239 0.33 -18.11 13.04
CA MET A 239 -0.43 -18.90 12.05
C MET A 239 0.45 -19.87 11.26
N SER A 240 1.60 -19.39 10.78
CA SER A 240 2.41 -20.12 9.78
C SER A 240 3.88 -20.24 10.18
N GLY A 241 4.26 -19.75 11.36
CA GLY A 241 5.63 -19.80 11.89
C GLY A 241 6.55 -18.70 11.33
N ASN A 242 6.39 -18.31 10.06
CA ASN A 242 7.09 -17.17 9.45
C ASN A 242 6.38 -16.70 8.18
N ILE A 243 6.79 -15.54 7.67
CA ILE A 243 6.19 -14.89 6.50
C ILE A 243 6.30 -15.71 5.21
N ASN A 244 7.38 -16.46 5.00
CA ASN A 244 7.51 -17.29 3.79
C ASN A 244 6.50 -18.44 3.79
N ASN A 245 6.28 -19.05 4.96
CA ASN A 245 5.23 -20.06 5.11
C ASN A 245 3.84 -19.44 4.96
N TYR A 246 3.58 -18.27 5.54
CA TYR A 246 2.29 -17.58 5.38
C TYR A 246 1.98 -17.28 3.91
N ILE A 247 2.93 -16.72 3.16
CA ILE A 247 2.76 -16.46 1.73
C ILE A 247 2.50 -17.75 0.94
N LYS A 248 3.15 -18.86 1.31
CA LYS A 248 3.00 -20.16 0.63
C LYS A 248 1.70 -20.89 1.00
N ASP A 249 1.34 -20.89 2.28
CA ASP A 249 0.27 -21.71 2.84
C ASP A 249 -1.07 -20.95 2.88
N GLU A 250 -1.06 -19.68 3.27
CA GLU A 250 -2.26 -18.84 3.43
C GLU A 250 -2.56 -18.02 2.18
N LEU A 251 -1.53 -17.42 1.55
CA LEU A 251 -1.69 -16.70 0.27
C LEU A 251 -1.50 -17.63 -0.95
N GLN A 252 -1.24 -18.91 -0.72
CA GLN A 252 -1.14 -19.96 -1.75
C GLN A 252 -0.12 -19.67 -2.86
N VAL A 253 0.93 -18.87 -2.61
CA VAL A 253 1.98 -18.59 -3.59
C VAL A 253 3.02 -19.70 -3.59
N THR A 254 2.98 -20.51 -4.63
CA THR A 254 3.79 -21.72 -4.76
C THR A 254 5.27 -21.41 -4.99
N PRO A 255 6.18 -22.34 -4.66
CA PRO A 255 7.60 -22.18 -4.98
C PRO A 255 7.89 -22.03 -6.48
N SER A 256 7.03 -22.55 -7.37
CA SER A 256 7.11 -22.32 -8.82
C SER A 256 6.82 -20.87 -9.18
N GLU A 257 5.73 -20.32 -8.67
CA GLU A 257 5.35 -18.93 -8.91
C GLU A 257 6.41 -17.97 -8.36
N ILE A 258 6.96 -18.23 -7.18
CA ILE A 258 8.09 -17.43 -6.65
C ILE A 258 9.28 -17.43 -7.62
N ARG A 259 9.60 -18.56 -8.24
CA ARG A 259 10.68 -18.61 -9.25
C ARG A 259 10.34 -17.80 -10.50
N ASP A 260 9.08 -17.79 -10.92
CA ASP A 260 8.65 -17.06 -12.10
C ASP A 260 8.58 -15.56 -11.83
N LEU A 261 8.05 -15.13 -10.68
CA LEU A 261 8.13 -13.75 -10.19
C LEU A 261 9.59 -13.25 -10.17
N LYS A 262 10.53 -14.06 -9.66
CA LYS A 262 11.95 -13.68 -9.68
C LYS A 262 12.52 -13.49 -11.09
N LYS A 263 12.03 -14.22 -12.11
CA LYS A 263 12.46 -14.01 -13.51
C LYS A 263 11.86 -12.73 -14.09
N ILE A 264 10.60 -12.45 -13.75
CA ILE A 264 9.89 -11.26 -14.21
C ILE A 264 10.54 -10.00 -13.62
N TYR A 265 10.77 -9.99 -12.31
CA TYR A 265 11.05 -8.77 -11.54
C TYR A 265 12.52 -8.53 -11.16
N LEU A 266 13.42 -9.51 -11.31
CA LEU A 266 14.84 -9.34 -10.95
C LEU A 266 15.75 -9.32 -12.17
N ASN A 267 16.84 -8.55 -12.08
CA ASN A 267 17.98 -8.61 -12.99
C ASN A 267 18.87 -9.85 -12.72
#